data_AF-A0A0K0EZ03-F1
#
_entry.id   AF-A0A0K0EZ03-F1
#
_cell.length_a   1.000
_cell.length_b   1.000
_cell.length_c   1.000
_cell.angle_alpha   90.00
_cell.angle_beta   90.00
_cell.angle_gamma   90.00
#
_symmetry.space_group_name_H-M   'P 1'
#
loop_
_entity.id
_entity.type
_entity.pdbx_description
1 polymer ?
#
loop_
_entity_poly.entity_id
_entity_poly.type
_entity_poly.pdbx_seq_one_letter_code
_entity_poly.pdbx_strand_id
1 'polypeptide(L)'
;MENIYLISIKNISFCLNNFKRILFFILAIVSLNFIISSSVNNNTNERFFDGGSYQRKEELTYKLWNFNSTKGRTFNLSLYKYLEEFKLRSIDIDYVNITSSFILEPVIVTALSQNHFIESLSLFESIRRYLPNTKIIVYDLGFDDETIKKVKAICNVKYRKFNFDKYPSHVRNLHLYSWKAIVIAETLRDFKSIWYADASVKFKSSDLSRIYSLVTCHSRHPSYNRSLRRLKRNPKNDNQKNSELFDWKLNVEHCQKSSYLLHSFTGHGILPATHNGVFKYFPSNLTLIGTEKNKMYEAGFVFAVKTKDTVDNVLKWYLLCSLEKDCISPPNSRLAPCNFNNAGYDKISYDCHRYDQSVVNVLLSNANNFDTSNYISQLENFFEIKRRENRKWGEDLKCSADNSSQIIY
;
A
#
# COMPACT_ATOMS: atom_id res chain seq x y z
N MET A 1 85.03 0.95 40.49
CA MET A 1 84.04 0.89 39.39
C MET A 1 83.05 -0.28 39.51
N GLU A 2 82.89 -0.92 40.68
CA GLU A 2 81.92 -2.03 40.86
C GLU A 2 80.71 -1.69 41.77
N ASN A 3 80.81 -0.67 42.64
CA ASN A 3 79.72 -0.33 43.57
C ASN A 3 78.61 0.57 42.99
N ILE A 4 78.81 1.21 41.84
CA ILE A 4 77.78 2.07 41.20
C ILE A 4 76.81 1.22 40.35
N TYR A 5 77.29 0.11 39.76
CA TYR A 5 76.45 -0.79 38.96
C TYR A 5 75.45 -1.61 39.80
N LEU A 6 75.84 -2.03 41.01
CA LEU A 6 74.96 -2.79 41.92
C LEU A 6 73.79 -1.96 42.48
N ILE A 7 73.99 -0.65 42.70
CA ILE A 7 72.93 0.26 43.16
C ILE A 7 71.93 0.54 42.03
N SER A 8 72.42 0.68 40.79
CA SER A 8 71.57 0.89 39.61
C SER A 8 70.64 -0.31 39.32
N ILE A 9 71.16 -1.54 39.42
CA ILE A 9 70.37 -2.76 39.16
C ILE A 9 69.33 -3.01 40.26
N LYS A 10 69.63 -2.73 41.54
CA LYS A 10 68.65 -2.83 42.64
C LYS A 10 67.51 -1.82 42.49
N ASN A 11 67.79 -0.59 42.06
CA ASN A 11 66.77 0.44 41.84
C ASN A 11 65.87 0.11 40.63
N ILE A 12 66.42 -0.47 39.57
CA ILE A 12 65.65 -0.93 38.40
C ILE A 12 64.75 -2.13 38.79
N SER A 13 65.27 -3.10 39.55
CA SER A 13 64.50 -4.23 40.08
C SER A 13 63.36 -3.78 41.02
N PHE A 14 63.61 -2.79 41.88
CA PHE A 14 62.60 -2.19 42.74
C PHE A 14 61.50 -1.47 41.96
N CYS A 15 61.86 -0.69 40.93
CA CYS A 15 60.89 -0.04 40.03
C CYS A 15 60.06 -1.05 39.22
N LEU A 16 60.66 -2.11 38.69
CA LEU A 16 59.95 -3.17 37.95
C LEU A 16 58.96 -3.95 38.83
N ASN A 17 59.32 -4.22 40.09
CA ASN A 17 58.41 -4.88 41.04
C ASN A 17 57.25 -3.97 41.46
N ASN A 18 57.48 -2.66 41.64
CA ASN A 18 56.39 -1.71 41.89
C ASN A 18 55.49 -1.53 40.66
N PHE A 19 56.04 -1.53 39.45
CA PHE A 19 55.25 -1.44 38.21
C PHE A 19 54.38 -2.69 38.00
N LYS A 20 54.92 -3.89 38.28
CA LYS A 20 54.14 -5.14 38.27
C LYS A 20 53.03 -5.15 39.32
N ARG A 21 53.28 -4.62 40.53
CA ARG A 21 52.24 -4.47 41.57
C ARG A 21 51.14 -3.50 41.13
N ILE A 22 51.49 -2.35 40.56
CA ILE A 22 50.52 -1.38 40.04
C ILE A 22 49.70 -1.99 38.89
N LEU A 23 50.33 -2.70 37.96
CA LEU A 23 49.63 -3.37 36.86
C LEU A 23 48.68 -4.47 37.38
N PHE A 24 49.08 -5.20 38.42
CA PHE A 24 48.22 -6.19 39.08
C PHE A 24 47.03 -5.56 39.78
N PHE A 25 47.21 -4.41 40.45
CA PHE A 25 46.11 -3.63 41.04
C PHE A 25 45.16 -3.08 39.98
N ILE A 26 45.67 -2.57 38.85
CA ILE A 26 44.83 -2.10 37.73
C ILE A 26 44.05 -3.25 37.12
N LEU A 27 44.68 -4.41 36.87
CA LEU A 27 44.00 -5.60 36.37
C LEU A 27 42.95 -6.12 37.36
N ALA A 28 43.25 -6.10 38.66
CA ALA A 28 42.30 -6.45 39.72
C ALA A 28 41.09 -5.50 39.72
N ILE A 29 41.30 -4.18 39.60
CA ILE A 29 40.22 -3.18 39.53
C ILE A 29 39.39 -3.36 38.24
N VAL A 30 40.01 -3.63 37.09
CA VAL A 30 39.29 -3.90 35.83
C VAL A 30 38.47 -5.19 35.94
N SER A 31 39.03 -6.26 36.53
CA SER A 31 38.30 -7.51 36.76
C SER A 31 37.18 -7.36 37.81
N LEU A 32 37.39 -6.55 38.85
CA LEU A 32 36.36 -6.24 39.85
C LEU A 32 35.23 -5.40 39.23
N ASN A 33 35.56 -4.41 38.38
CA ASN A 33 34.57 -3.66 37.60
C ASN A 33 33.83 -4.54 36.59
N PHE A 34 34.49 -5.55 36.01
CA PHE A 34 33.85 -6.53 35.12
C PHE A 34 32.92 -7.48 35.89
N ILE A 35 33.30 -7.89 37.11
CA ILE A 35 32.48 -8.71 38.01
C ILE A 35 31.33 -7.91 38.62
N ILE A 36 31.52 -6.63 38.94
CA ILE A 36 30.45 -5.73 39.38
C ILE A 36 29.50 -5.44 38.20
N SER A 37 30.03 -5.19 36.99
CA SER A 37 29.21 -5.05 35.77
C SER A 37 28.46 -6.33 35.39
N SER A 38 28.98 -7.52 35.71
CA SER A 38 28.30 -8.79 35.46
C SER A 38 27.33 -9.17 36.59
N SER A 39 27.60 -8.79 37.85
CA SER A 39 26.67 -9.06 38.97
C SER A 39 25.52 -8.04 39.08
N VAL A 40 25.72 -6.79 38.63
CA VAL A 40 24.63 -5.81 38.46
C VAL A 40 23.70 -6.20 37.29
N ASN A 41 24.13 -7.12 36.42
CA ASN A 41 23.32 -7.64 35.31
C ASN A 41 22.49 -8.89 35.65
N ASN A 42 22.53 -9.39 36.89
CA ASN A 42 21.74 -10.57 37.28
C ASN A 42 20.41 -10.23 38.00
N ASN A 43 19.97 -8.97 37.96
CA ASN A 43 18.63 -8.54 38.40
C ASN A 43 17.92 -7.67 37.35
N THR A 44 18.09 -7.98 36.07
CA THR A 44 17.37 -7.33 34.96
C THR A 44 16.56 -8.33 34.15
N ASN A 45 15.79 -9.18 34.82
CA ASN A 45 14.72 -9.97 34.18
C ASN A 45 13.46 -9.14 33.82
N GLU A 46 13.58 -7.82 33.61
CA GLU A 46 12.43 -6.97 33.26
C GLU A 46 12.66 -5.88 32.18
N ARG A 47 13.79 -5.84 31.45
CA ARG A 47 14.01 -4.75 30.44
C ARG A 47 14.46 -5.14 29.03
N PHE A 48 14.44 -6.42 28.66
CA PHE A 48 14.71 -6.84 27.27
C PHE A 48 13.46 -7.19 26.44
N PHE A 49 12.25 -7.12 27.02
CA PHE A 49 11.00 -7.43 26.32
C PHE A 49 10.29 -6.22 25.68
N ASP A 50 10.74 -4.99 25.92
CA ASP A 50 9.97 -3.79 25.54
C ASP A 50 10.37 -3.17 24.18
N GLY A 51 11.61 -3.38 23.72
CA GLY A 51 12.11 -2.78 22.47
C GLY A 51 11.36 -3.24 21.22
N GLY A 52 11.06 -4.54 21.13
CA GLY A 52 10.28 -5.10 20.02
C GLY A 52 8.80 -4.70 20.05
N SER A 53 8.21 -4.58 21.25
CA SER A 53 6.82 -4.13 21.43
C SER A 53 6.65 -2.66 21.02
N TYR A 54 7.58 -1.81 21.44
CA TYR A 54 7.59 -0.39 21.07
C TYR A 54 7.72 -0.19 19.55
N GLN A 55 8.68 -0.86 18.90
CA GLN A 55 8.87 -0.75 17.45
C GLN A 55 7.63 -1.22 16.67
N ARG A 56 7.02 -2.34 17.08
CA ARG A 56 5.76 -2.83 16.49
C ARG A 56 4.64 -1.83 16.66
N LYS A 57 4.50 -1.23 17.84
CA LYS A 57 3.49 -0.20 18.12
C LYS A 57 3.67 1.02 17.21
N GLU A 58 4.90 1.45 16.97
CA GLU A 58 5.18 2.55 16.05
C GLU A 58 4.77 2.23 14.60
N GLU A 59 5.12 1.04 14.10
CA GLU A 59 4.73 0.62 12.75
C GLU A 59 3.21 0.41 12.58
N LEU A 60 2.50 0.15 13.68
CA LEU A 60 1.05 -0.02 13.73
C LEU A 60 0.29 1.25 14.14
N THR A 61 0.95 2.41 14.19
CA THR A 61 0.32 3.69 14.51
C THR A 61 0.49 4.67 13.36
N TYR A 62 -0.61 4.97 12.67
CA TYR A 62 -0.59 5.96 11.57
C TYR A 62 -0.20 7.35 12.09
N LYS A 63 0.66 8.05 11.35
CA LYS A 63 1.10 9.42 11.63
C LYS A 63 0.83 10.30 10.41
N LEU A 64 0.09 11.40 10.59
CA LEU A 64 -0.15 12.36 9.52
C LEU A 64 1.06 13.27 9.34
N TRP A 65 1.75 13.18 8.20
CA TRP A 65 3.07 13.81 7.97
C TRP A 65 3.09 15.36 8.06
N ASN A 66 1.98 16.05 7.76
CA ASN A 66 1.96 17.52 7.60
C ASN A 66 1.35 18.31 8.78
N PHE A 67 0.80 17.66 9.81
CA PHE A 67 0.03 18.35 10.86
C PHE A 67 0.45 17.84 12.24
N ASN A 68 1.12 18.71 13.03
CA ASN A 68 1.51 18.54 14.45
C ASN A 68 1.44 17.10 14.98
N SER A 69 2.24 16.19 14.40
CA SER A 69 2.35 14.78 14.79
C SER A 69 1.04 14.09 15.22
N THR A 70 -0.10 14.38 14.58
CA THR A 70 -1.37 13.75 14.95
C THR A 70 -1.28 12.24 14.67
N LYS A 71 -1.47 11.44 15.72
CA LYS A 71 -1.39 9.98 15.67
C LYS A 71 -2.77 9.38 15.67
N GLY A 72 -2.96 8.34 14.86
CA GLY A 72 -4.15 7.50 14.91
C GLY A 72 -4.12 6.56 16.11
N ARG A 73 -5.23 5.86 16.31
CA ARG A 73 -5.29 4.69 17.18
C ARG A 73 -4.32 3.63 16.64
N THR A 74 -3.51 3.08 17.54
CA THR A 74 -2.67 1.92 17.22
C THR A 74 -3.56 0.72 16.87
N PHE A 75 -3.28 0.08 15.74
CA PHE A 75 -3.90 -1.19 15.36
C PHE A 75 -3.52 -2.32 16.33
N ASN A 76 -4.33 -3.39 16.37
CA ASN A 76 -4.02 -4.53 17.23
C ASN A 76 -2.61 -5.09 16.93
N LEU A 77 -1.78 -5.25 17.97
CA LEU A 77 -0.38 -5.67 17.84
C LEU A 77 -0.20 -7.05 17.16
N SER A 78 -1.20 -7.92 17.26
CA SER A 78 -1.21 -9.22 16.57
C SER A 78 -1.24 -9.10 15.05
N LEU A 79 -1.62 -7.94 14.50
CA LEU A 79 -1.64 -7.69 13.06
C LEU A 79 -0.25 -7.48 12.47
N TYR A 80 0.78 -7.27 13.29
CA TYR A 80 2.16 -7.10 12.83
C TYR A 80 2.64 -8.27 11.96
N LYS A 81 2.20 -9.50 12.25
CA LYS A 81 2.52 -10.70 11.46
C LYS A 81 2.14 -10.60 9.99
N TYR A 82 1.08 -9.83 9.67
CA TYR A 82 0.69 -9.60 8.28
C TYR A 82 1.63 -8.59 7.59
N LEU A 83 2.21 -7.64 8.32
CA LEU A 83 3.23 -6.77 7.73
C LEU A 83 4.48 -7.57 7.34
N GLU A 84 4.87 -8.57 8.15
CA GLU A 84 5.95 -9.51 7.84
C GLU A 84 5.63 -10.33 6.58
N GLU A 85 4.46 -10.98 6.57
CA GLU A 85 4.05 -11.86 5.47
C GLU A 85 3.89 -11.13 4.12
N PHE A 86 3.40 -9.89 4.15
CA PHE A 86 3.18 -9.09 2.96
C PHE A 86 4.40 -8.26 2.54
N LYS A 87 5.49 -8.32 3.31
CA LYS A 87 6.71 -7.51 3.11
C LYS A 87 6.40 -6.01 3.07
N LEU A 88 5.73 -5.52 4.12
CA LEU A 88 5.27 -4.14 4.29
C LEU A 88 5.80 -3.48 5.57
N ARG A 89 6.78 -4.07 6.25
CA ARG A 89 7.44 -3.40 7.39
C ARG A 89 8.34 -2.29 6.91
N SER A 90 8.68 -1.37 7.81
CA SER A 90 9.62 -0.28 7.52
C SER A 90 11.01 -0.77 7.08
N ILE A 91 11.42 -1.94 7.57
CA ILE A 91 12.69 -2.60 7.24
C ILE A 91 12.66 -3.35 5.90
N ASP A 92 11.48 -3.65 5.36
CA ASP A 92 11.37 -4.40 4.11
C ASP A 92 11.74 -3.50 2.92
N ILE A 93 12.73 -3.93 2.14
CA ILE A 93 13.22 -3.22 0.95
C ILE A 93 12.61 -3.75 -0.36
N ASP A 94 11.53 -4.51 -0.26
CA ASP A 94 10.84 -5.17 -1.37
C ASP A 94 9.93 -4.19 -2.13
N TYR A 95 10.49 -3.07 -2.58
CA TYR A 95 9.80 -2.04 -3.36
C TYR A 95 10.53 -1.78 -4.68
N VAL A 96 9.79 -1.22 -5.63
CA VAL A 96 10.31 -0.80 -6.93
C VAL A 96 10.82 0.63 -6.85
N ASN A 97 12.06 0.82 -7.28
CA ASN A 97 12.56 2.12 -7.70
C ASN A 97 12.30 2.27 -9.20
N ILE A 98 11.45 3.24 -9.57
CA ILE A 98 11.13 3.52 -10.96
C ILE A 98 12.35 4.20 -11.58
N THR A 99 13.19 3.44 -12.28
CA THR A 99 14.34 3.93 -13.04
C THR A 99 14.02 3.99 -14.53
N SER A 100 14.88 4.61 -15.33
CA SER A 100 14.71 4.66 -16.79
C SER A 100 14.74 3.27 -17.44
N SER A 101 15.37 2.30 -16.78
CA SER A 101 15.44 0.89 -17.19
C SER A 101 14.29 0.05 -16.66
N PHE A 102 13.45 0.58 -15.76
CA PHE A 102 12.35 -0.19 -15.18
C PHE A 102 11.19 -0.30 -16.16
N ILE A 103 10.88 -1.54 -16.56
CA ILE A 103 9.76 -1.85 -17.45
C ILE A 103 8.56 -2.23 -16.59
N LEU A 104 7.43 -1.53 -16.79
CA LEU A 104 6.16 -1.87 -16.16
C LEU A 104 5.51 -3.03 -16.90
N GLU A 105 5.33 -4.16 -16.21
CA GLU A 105 4.61 -5.32 -16.71
C GLU A 105 3.42 -5.64 -15.79
N PRO A 106 2.37 -4.80 -15.77
CA PRO A 106 1.28 -5.00 -14.83
C PRO A 106 0.46 -6.24 -15.19
N VAL A 107 0.23 -7.11 -14.20
CA VAL A 107 -0.76 -8.17 -14.29
C VAL A 107 -2.16 -7.61 -14.01
N ILE A 108 -3.19 -8.21 -14.57
CA ILE A 108 -4.58 -7.88 -14.23
C ILE A 108 -5.02 -8.78 -13.09
N VAL A 109 -5.64 -8.20 -12.06
CA VAL A 109 -6.11 -8.88 -10.86
C VAL A 109 -7.59 -8.61 -10.72
N THR A 110 -8.37 -9.67 -10.48
CA THR A 110 -9.78 -9.56 -10.12
C THR A 110 -10.10 -10.58 -9.04
N ALA A 111 -11.12 -10.29 -8.24
CA ALA A 111 -11.61 -11.19 -7.21
C ALA A 111 -13.13 -11.26 -7.29
N LEU A 112 -13.67 -12.47 -7.32
CA LEU A 112 -15.02 -12.74 -7.78
C LEU A 112 -15.70 -13.73 -6.84
N SER A 113 -16.95 -13.44 -6.50
CA SER A 113 -17.87 -14.39 -5.87
C SER A 113 -18.79 -14.99 -6.95
N GLN A 114 -19.42 -16.12 -6.64
CA GLN A 114 -20.31 -16.82 -7.58
C GLN A 114 -21.36 -15.91 -8.23
N ASN A 115 -22.00 -15.03 -7.45
CA ASN A 115 -23.05 -14.14 -7.94
C ASN A 115 -22.54 -13.00 -8.85
N HIS A 116 -21.23 -12.79 -8.97
CA HIS A 116 -20.62 -11.80 -9.87
C HIS A 116 -19.86 -12.44 -11.05
N PHE A 117 -19.82 -13.78 -11.16
CA PHE A 117 -19.12 -14.45 -12.25
C PHE A 117 -19.68 -14.05 -13.63
N ILE A 118 -21.00 -14.04 -13.79
CA ILE A 118 -21.63 -13.65 -15.07
C ILE A 118 -21.35 -12.19 -15.44
N GLU A 119 -21.37 -11.29 -14.46
CA GLU A 119 -21.03 -9.87 -14.69
C GLU A 119 -19.58 -9.73 -15.19
N SER A 120 -18.66 -10.55 -14.67
CA SER A 120 -17.24 -10.52 -15.03
C SER A 120 -16.91 -10.99 -16.44
N LEU A 121 -17.84 -11.62 -17.17
CA LEU A 121 -17.55 -12.11 -18.53
C LEU A 121 -17.16 -10.98 -19.47
N SER A 122 -17.83 -9.82 -19.37
CA SER A 122 -17.48 -8.62 -20.13
C SER A 122 -16.05 -8.11 -19.84
N LEU A 123 -15.57 -8.26 -18.60
CA LEU A 123 -14.19 -7.95 -18.24
C LEU A 123 -13.23 -8.85 -19.03
N PHE A 124 -13.42 -10.17 -18.97
CA PHE A 124 -12.55 -11.13 -19.67
C PHE A 124 -12.59 -10.96 -21.20
N GLU A 125 -13.77 -10.73 -21.79
CA GLU A 125 -13.93 -10.42 -23.21
C GLU A 125 -13.11 -9.18 -23.61
N SER A 126 -13.19 -8.12 -22.80
CA SER A 126 -12.45 -6.88 -23.07
C SER A 126 -10.93 -7.07 -22.92
N ILE A 127 -10.47 -7.85 -21.96
CA ILE A 127 -9.05 -8.20 -21.80
C ILE A 127 -8.57 -9.00 -23.01
N ARG A 128 -9.32 -10.03 -23.43
CA ARG A 128 -8.99 -10.82 -24.64
C ARG A 128 -8.86 -9.94 -25.88
N ARG A 129 -9.71 -8.91 -26.01
CA ARG A 129 -9.70 -7.99 -27.16
C ARG A 129 -8.54 -6.99 -27.13
N TYR A 130 -8.33 -6.32 -25.99
CA TYR A 130 -7.42 -5.17 -25.93
C TYR A 130 -6.06 -5.49 -25.32
N LEU A 131 -5.98 -6.52 -24.48
CA LEU A 131 -4.79 -6.87 -23.70
C LEU A 131 -4.50 -8.38 -23.77
N PRO A 132 -4.48 -8.99 -24.99
CA PRO A 132 -4.56 -10.44 -25.18
C PRO A 132 -3.42 -11.25 -24.55
N ASN A 133 -2.25 -10.64 -24.35
CA ASN A 133 -1.04 -11.29 -23.81
C ASN A 133 -0.85 -11.05 -22.30
N THR A 134 -1.79 -10.36 -21.66
CA THR A 134 -1.65 -9.98 -20.24
C THR A 134 -2.05 -11.13 -19.34
N LYS A 135 -1.21 -11.40 -18.33
CA LYS A 135 -1.50 -12.39 -17.29
C LYS A 135 -2.64 -11.90 -16.40
N ILE A 136 -3.60 -12.78 -16.11
CA ILE A 136 -4.76 -12.47 -15.28
C ILE A 136 -4.71 -13.33 -14.02
N ILE A 137 -4.81 -12.73 -12.84
CA ILE A 137 -4.93 -13.42 -11.56
C ILE A 137 -6.38 -13.29 -11.10
N VAL A 138 -7.05 -14.43 -10.96
CA VAL A 138 -8.45 -14.48 -10.51
C VAL A 138 -8.51 -15.09 -9.12
N TYR A 139 -8.94 -14.28 -8.14
CA TYR A 139 -9.22 -14.73 -6.79
C TYR A 139 -10.66 -15.22 -6.67
N ASP A 140 -10.81 -16.46 -6.23
CA ASP A 140 -12.07 -17.10 -5.92
C ASP A 140 -12.49 -16.77 -4.49
N LEU A 141 -13.60 -16.05 -4.35
CA LEU A 141 -14.22 -15.64 -3.07
C LEU A 141 -15.39 -16.56 -2.66
N GLY A 142 -15.60 -17.67 -3.34
CA GLY A 142 -16.67 -18.63 -3.09
C GLY A 142 -17.41 -19.07 -4.36
N PHE A 143 -16.68 -19.62 -5.32
CA PHE A 143 -17.22 -20.24 -6.53
C PHE A 143 -17.70 -21.68 -6.30
N ASP A 144 -18.66 -22.10 -7.12
CA ASP A 144 -18.99 -23.52 -7.30
C ASP A 144 -18.00 -24.22 -8.26
N ASP A 145 -18.09 -25.55 -8.32
CA ASP A 145 -17.17 -26.38 -9.11
C ASP A 145 -17.26 -26.10 -10.62
N GLU A 146 -18.43 -25.71 -11.13
CA GLU A 146 -18.62 -25.39 -12.55
C GLU A 146 -17.92 -24.08 -12.91
N THR A 147 -18.10 -23.04 -12.10
CA THR A 147 -17.44 -21.76 -12.26
C THR A 147 -15.92 -21.89 -12.12
N ILE A 148 -15.43 -22.71 -11.18
CA ILE A 148 -13.99 -22.99 -11.06
C ILE A 148 -13.44 -23.58 -12.37
N LYS A 149 -14.14 -24.56 -12.98
CA LYS A 149 -13.74 -25.14 -14.27
C LYS A 149 -13.71 -24.09 -15.38
N LYS A 150 -14.74 -23.24 -15.46
CA LYS A 150 -14.82 -22.17 -16.47
C LYS A 150 -13.70 -21.14 -16.30
N VAL A 151 -13.52 -20.61 -15.08
CA VAL A 151 -12.47 -19.61 -14.78
C VAL A 151 -11.08 -20.15 -15.11
N LYS A 152 -10.77 -21.41 -14.76
CA LYS A 152 -9.49 -22.04 -15.08
C LYS A 152 -9.27 -22.23 -16.59
N ALA A 153 -10.33 -22.26 -17.39
CA ALA A 153 -10.25 -22.41 -18.84
C ALA A 153 -10.04 -21.08 -19.58
N ILE A 154 -10.26 -19.93 -18.93
CA ILE A 154 -10.06 -18.61 -19.53
C ILE A 154 -8.57 -18.41 -19.87
N CYS A 155 -8.30 -17.87 -21.05
CA CYS A 155 -6.94 -17.65 -21.52
C CYS A 155 -6.13 -16.75 -20.57
N ASN A 156 -4.86 -17.09 -20.34
CA ASN A 156 -3.92 -16.37 -19.46
C ASN A 156 -4.34 -16.22 -17.99
N VAL A 157 -5.41 -16.91 -17.55
CA VAL A 157 -5.83 -16.91 -16.14
C VAL A 157 -4.95 -17.81 -15.29
N LYS A 158 -4.56 -17.29 -14.12
CA LYS A 158 -4.06 -18.02 -12.97
C LYS A 158 -5.09 -17.92 -11.84
N TYR A 159 -5.76 -19.03 -11.59
CA TYR A 159 -6.74 -19.17 -10.51
C TYR A 159 -6.04 -19.22 -9.14
N ARG A 160 -6.57 -18.48 -8.16
CA ARG A 160 -6.17 -18.52 -6.74
C ARG A 160 -7.42 -18.62 -5.86
N LYS A 161 -7.47 -19.59 -4.94
CA LYS A 161 -8.54 -19.64 -3.93
C LYS A 161 -8.22 -18.69 -2.79
N PHE A 162 -9.13 -17.79 -2.43
CA PHE A 162 -8.93 -16.90 -1.29
C PHE A 162 -9.16 -17.66 0.03
N ASN A 163 -8.12 -17.74 0.86
CA ASN A 163 -8.20 -18.45 2.14
C ASN A 163 -8.71 -17.52 3.25
N PHE A 164 -10.02 -17.49 3.46
CA PHE A 164 -10.65 -16.68 4.52
C PHE A 164 -10.21 -17.07 5.93
N ASP A 165 -9.82 -18.33 6.18
CA ASP A 165 -9.45 -18.82 7.51
C ASP A 165 -8.13 -18.22 8.01
N LYS A 166 -7.35 -17.64 7.09
CA LYS A 166 -6.10 -16.94 7.40
C LYS A 166 -6.31 -15.58 8.07
N TYR A 167 -7.50 -15.00 7.94
CA TYR A 167 -7.77 -13.62 8.30
C TYR A 167 -8.87 -13.51 9.37
N PRO A 168 -9.00 -12.35 10.05
CA PRO A 168 -10.08 -12.13 11.00
C PRO A 168 -11.46 -12.39 10.40
N SER A 169 -12.39 -12.91 11.20
CA SER A 169 -13.66 -13.47 10.72
C SER A 169 -14.52 -12.50 9.92
N HIS A 170 -14.42 -11.18 10.16
CA HIS A 170 -15.16 -10.17 9.39
C HIS A 170 -14.75 -10.10 7.92
N VAL A 171 -13.53 -10.55 7.56
CA VAL A 171 -13.06 -10.56 6.16
C VAL A 171 -13.92 -11.48 5.28
N ARG A 172 -14.55 -12.51 5.87
CA ARG A 172 -15.50 -13.40 5.17
C ARG A 172 -16.79 -12.68 4.76
N ASN A 173 -17.14 -11.57 5.42
CA ASN A 173 -18.28 -10.77 5.00
C ASN A 173 -17.93 -9.94 3.77
N LEU A 174 -18.31 -10.45 2.59
CA LEU A 174 -17.99 -9.82 1.30
C LEU A 174 -18.56 -8.40 1.17
N HIS A 175 -19.62 -8.03 1.91
CA HIS A 175 -20.19 -6.69 1.90
C HIS A 175 -19.30 -5.62 2.54
N LEU A 176 -18.27 -6.03 3.30
CA LEU A 176 -17.28 -5.11 3.88
C LEU A 176 -16.09 -4.86 2.94
N TYR A 177 -16.00 -5.61 1.84
CA TYR A 177 -14.92 -5.52 0.83
C TYR A 177 -13.49 -5.63 1.41
N SER A 178 -13.34 -6.12 2.65
CA SER A 178 -12.05 -6.14 3.36
C SER A 178 -11.01 -7.01 2.64
N TRP A 179 -11.46 -8.06 1.96
CA TRP A 179 -10.61 -8.95 1.16
C TRP A 179 -9.85 -8.22 0.04
N LYS A 180 -10.34 -7.06 -0.45
CA LYS A 180 -9.76 -6.37 -1.61
C LYS A 180 -8.36 -5.82 -1.31
N ALA A 181 -8.20 -5.15 -0.16
CA ALA A 181 -6.89 -4.63 0.25
C ALA A 181 -5.87 -5.75 0.43
N ILE A 182 -6.31 -6.92 0.93
CA ILE A 182 -5.49 -8.11 1.09
C ILE A 182 -5.04 -8.64 -0.28
N VAL A 183 -5.97 -8.81 -1.23
CA VAL A 183 -5.67 -9.23 -2.61
C VAL A 183 -4.69 -8.27 -3.29
N ILE A 184 -4.91 -6.97 -3.16
CA ILE A 184 -4.02 -5.94 -3.73
C ILE A 184 -2.63 -6.00 -3.09
N ALA A 185 -2.54 -6.15 -1.77
CA ALA A 185 -1.26 -6.25 -1.08
C ALA A 185 -0.49 -7.52 -1.46
N GLU A 186 -1.18 -8.66 -1.57
CA GLU A 186 -0.58 -9.93 -1.97
C GLU A 186 -0.05 -9.85 -3.40
N THR A 187 -0.86 -9.33 -4.33
CA THR A 187 -0.48 -9.27 -5.74
C THR A 187 0.59 -8.22 -6.01
N LEU A 188 0.60 -7.09 -5.29
CA LEU A 188 1.72 -6.15 -5.36
C LEU A 188 3.02 -6.75 -4.81
N ARG A 189 2.97 -7.55 -3.74
CA ARG A 189 4.14 -8.29 -3.25
C ARG A 189 4.71 -9.20 -4.33
N ASP A 190 3.85 -9.92 -5.04
CA ASP A 190 4.25 -10.93 -6.02
C ASP A 190 4.70 -10.32 -7.37
N PHE A 191 4.00 -9.30 -7.88
CA PHE A 191 4.16 -8.80 -9.26
C PHE A 191 4.67 -7.37 -9.38
N LYS A 192 4.72 -6.63 -8.27
CA LYS A 192 5.19 -5.22 -8.18
C LYS A 192 4.36 -4.17 -8.91
N SER A 193 3.74 -4.47 -10.04
CA SER A 193 2.75 -3.62 -10.69
C SER A 193 1.50 -4.41 -11.06
N ILE A 194 0.33 -3.82 -10.83
CA ILE A 194 -0.95 -4.46 -11.10
C ILE A 194 -1.96 -3.46 -11.69
N TRP A 195 -2.91 -4.01 -12.43
CA TRP A 195 -4.26 -3.48 -12.54
C TRP A 195 -5.17 -4.31 -11.64
N TYR A 196 -5.90 -3.71 -10.70
CA TYR A 196 -7.03 -4.35 -10.04
C TYR A 196 -8.33 -3.91 -10.72
N ALA A 197 -9.22 -4.86 -11.04
CA ALA A 197 -10.48 -4.62 -11.70
C ALA A 197 -11.63 -5.45 -11.08
N ASP A 198 -12.69 -4.78 -10.64
CA ASP A 198 -13.95 -5.41 -10.25
C ASP A 198 -14.66 -6.00 -11.47
N ALA A 199 -15.61 -6.92 -11.22
CA ALA A 199 -16.33 -7.67 -12.26
C ALA A 199 -16.97 -6.78 -13.34
N SER A 200 -17.44 -5.58 -12.98
CA SER A 200 -18.13 -4.66 -13.89
C SER A 200 -17.21 -3.83 -14.79
N VAL A 201 -15.90 -3.94 -14.67
CA VAL A 201 -14.94 -3.14 -15.45
C VAL A 201 -14.75 -3.73 -16.85
N LYS A 202 -14.61 -2.87 -17.86
CA LYS A 202 -14.22 -3.27 -19.22
C LYS A 202 -13.16 -2.35 -19.76
N PHE A 203 -12.11 -2.92 -20.34
CA PHE A 203 -11.10 -2.17 -21.08
C PHE A 203 -11.62 -1.76 -22.46
N LYS A 204 -11.19 -0.60 -22.95
CA LYS A 204 -11.57 -0.03 -24.25
C LYS A 204 -10.39 0.34 -25.14
N SER A 205 -9.18 0.19 -24.63
CA SER A 205 -7.94 0.54 -25.32
C SER A 205 -6.87 -0.50 -25.03
N SER A 206 -6.07 -0.82 -26.05
CA SER A 206 -4.81 -1.56 -25.90
C SER A 206 -3.65 -0.64 -25.51
N ASP A 207 -3.75 0.66 -25.79
CA ASP A 207 -2.76 1.66 -25.41
C ASP A 207 -3.07 2.22 -24.02
N LEU A 208 -2.25 1.83 -23.05
CA LEU A 208 -2.24 2.33 -21.67
C LEU A 208 -0.99 3.15 -21.36
N SER A 209 -0.18 3.49 -22.38
CA SER A 209 1.10 4.19 -22.23
C SER A 209 0.95 5.53 -21.51
N ARG A 210 -0.14 6.26 -21.75
CA ARG A 210 -0.46 7.52 -21.07
C ARG A 210 -0.69 7.35 -19.58
N ILE A 211 -1.27 6.22 -19.14
CA ILE A 211 -1.42 5.92 -17.71
C ILE A 211 -0.05 5.61 -17.11
N TYR A 212 0.73 4.78 -17.79
CA TYR A 212 2.05 4.39 -17.33
C TYR A 212 2.99 5.60 -17.22
N SER A 213 2.92 6.55 -18.15
CA SER A 213 3.76 7.76 -18.12
C SER A 213 3.51 8.66 -16.91
N LEU A 214 2.29 8.65 -16.34
CA LEU A 214 1.99 9.38 -15.10
C LEU A 214 2.79 8.86 -13.91
N VAL A 215 3.25 7.61 -13.98
CA VAL A 215 4.03 6.96 -12.92
C VAL A 215 5.49 6.81 -13.31
N THR A 216 5.82 6.51 -14.57
CA THR A 216 7.22 6.31 -14.99
C THR A 216 8.04 7.60 -15.10
N CYS A 217 7.40 8.77 -15.12
CA CYS A 217 8.09 10.06 -15.08
C CYS A 217 9.05 10.19 -13.88
N HIS A 218 8.81 9.46 -12.78
CA HIS A 218 9.65 9.46 -11.58
C HIS A 218 11.08 9.02 -11.87
N SER A 219 11.30 8.23 -12.93
CA SER A 219 12.64 7.83 -13.40
C SER A 219 13.55 9.00 -13.77
N ARG A 220 12.97 10.12 -14.22
CA ARG A 220 13.71 11.33 -14.63
C ARG A 220 13.85 12.33 -13.48
N HIS A 221 13.19 12.08 -12.36
CA HIS A 221 13.24 12.91 -11.17
C HIS A 221 13.57 12.09 -9.91
N PRO A 222 14.71 11.37 -9.86
CA PRO A 222 15.05 10.47 -8.74
C PRO A 222 15.24 11.21 -7.41
N SER A 223 15.62 12.49 -7.45
CA SER A 223 15.74 13.37 -6.27
C SER A 223 14.44 14.11 -5.92
N TYR A 224 13.30 13.75 -6.55
CA TYR A 224 12.01 14.36 -6.27
C TYR A 224 11.52 13.95 -4.90
N ASN A 225 11.95 14.70 -3.89
CA ASN A 225 11.42 14.53 -2.56
C ASN A 225 9.98 15.08 -2.56
N ARG A 226 9.01 14.17 -2.78
CA ARG A 226 7.57 14.47 -2.83
C ARG A 226 7.10 15.20 -1.58
N SER A 227 7.83 15.13 -0.47
CA SER A 227 7.56 15.85 0.78
C SER A 227 7.91 17.36 0.74
N LEU A 228 8.90 17.80 -0.06
CA LEU A 228 9.47 19.15 0.00
C LEU A 228 8.85 20.19 -0.96
N ARG A 229 8.20 19.79 -2.06
CA ARG A 229 7.55 20.73 -3.01
C ARG A 229 6.01 20.80 -2.91
N ARG A 230 5.41 20.16 -1.90
CA ARG A 230 3.95 20.13 -1.62
C ARG A 230 3.31 21.51 -1.43
N LEU A 231 4.11 22.56 -1.25
CA LEU A 231 3.69 23.94 -0.94
C LEU A 231 3.66 24.90 -2.15
N LYS A 232 4.03 24.48 -3.37
CA LYS A 232 4.15 25.40 -4.53
C LYS A 232 3.28 25.03 -5.72
N ARG A 233 1.98 24.86 -5.51
CA ARG A 233 1.02 25.00 -6.61
C ARG A 233 0.29 26.32 -6.41
N ASN A 234 0.78 27.39 -7.04
CA ASN A 234 0.06 28.66 -7.10
C ASN A 234 -1.10 28.47 -8.07
N PRO A 235 -2.37 28.52 -7.64
CA PRO A 235 -3.51 28.47 -8.54
C PRO A 235 -3.69 29.87 -9.11
N LYS A 236 -2.84 30.27 -10.07
CA LYS A 236 -3.12 31.49 -10.85
C LYS A 236 -3.89 31.09 -12.10
N ASN A 237 -5.17 31.48 -12.10
CA ASN A 237 -6.07 31.65 -13.23
C ASN A 237 -6.04 30.55 -14.31
N ASP A 238 -6.80 29.48 -14.11
CA ASP A 238 -7.21 28.60 -15.21
C ASP A 238 -8.75 28.60 -15.30
N ASN A 239 -9.28 29.72 -15.82
CA ASN A 239 -10.66 29.78 -16.35
C ASN A 239 -10.74 29.19 -17.77
N GLN A 240 -9.71 28.47 -18.22
CA GLN A 240 -9.66 27.85 -19.52
C GLN A 240 -9.89 26.35 -19.38
N LYS A 241 -10.90 25.85 -20.09
CA LYS A 241 -11.20 24.42 -20.18
C LYS A 241 -10.08 23.76 -20.99
N ASN A 242 -9.00 23.37 -20.30
CA ASN A 242 -7.84 22.78 -20.92
C ASN A 242 -8.18 21.39 -21.48
N SER A 243 -7.52 21.01 -22.57
CA SER A 243 -7.73 19.70 -23.20
C SER A 243 -7.14 18.58 -22.34
N GLU A 244 -7.73 17.37 -22.36
CA GLU A 244 -7.18 16.16 -21.71
C GLU A 244 -5.69 15.96 -22.01
N LEU A 245 -5.28 16.24 -23.25
CA LEU A 245 -3.89 16.15 -23.70
C LEU A 245 -2.96 17.16 -23.00
N PHE A 246 -3.45 18.39 -22.77
CA PHE A 246 -2.69 19.41 -22.06
C PHE A 246 -2.49 19.03 -20.58
N ASP A 247 -3.57 18.64 -19.91
CA ASP A 247 -3.53 18.23 -18.51
C ASP A 247 -2.61 17.00 -18.31
N TRP A 248 -2.67 16.04 -19.24
CA TRP A 248 -1.77 14.89 -19.21
C TRP A 248 -0.29 15.30 -19.33
N LYS A 249 0.06 16.17 -20.29
CA LYS A 249 1.45 16.65 -20.46
C LYS A 249 1.97 17.34 -19.20
N LEU A 250 1.17 18.23 -18.62
CA LEU A 250 1.51 18.95 -17.39
C LEU A 250 1.73 18.00 -16.21
N ASN A 251 0.87 16.97 -16.08
CA ASN A 251 0.99 15.97 -15.03
C ASN A 251 2.27 15.11 -15.17
N VAL A 252 2.65 14.74 -16.39
CA VAL A 252 3.89 14.02 -16.67
C VAL A 252 5.11 14.90 -16.38
N GLU A 253 5.07 16.18 -16.75
CA GLU A 253 6.15 17.14 -16.52
C GLU A 253 6.38 17.43 -15.02
N HIS A 254 5.30 17.68 -14.27
CA HIS A 254 5.40 17.93 -12.83
C HIS A 254 5.64 16.66 -12.01
N CYS A 255 5.27 15.50 -12.58
CA CYS A 255 5.47 14.18 -12.02
C CYS A 255 5.01 14.04 -10.55
N GLN A 256 3.80 14.52 -10.24
CA GLN A 256 3.27 14.53 -8.87
C GLN A 256 2.36 13.35 -8.56
N LYS A 257 2.00 12.57 -9.59
CA LYS A 257 1.00 11.52 -9.46
C LYS A 257 1.49 10.39 -8.55
N SER A 258 0.59 9.94 -7.68
CA SER A 258 0.70 8.71 -6.92
C SER A 258 0.95 7.53 -7.85
N SER A 259 1.76 6.58 -7.41
CA SER A 259 1.91 5.29 -8.10
C SER A 259 0.77 4.33 -7.80
N TYR A 260 -0.27 4.79 -7.08
CA TYR A 260 -1.55 4.14 -6.85
C TYR A 260 -2.63 5.09 -7.38
N LEU A 261 -3.22 4.76 -8.53
CA LEU A 261 -4.16 5.60 -9.27
C LEU A 261 -5.58 5.04 -9.22
N LEU A 262 -6.55 5.92 -9.01
CA LEU A 262 -7.97 5.65 -9.18
C LEU A 262 -8.48 6.28 -10.49
N HIS A 263 -9.61 5.78 -11.01
CA HIS A 263 -10.02 6.12 -12.38
C HIS A 263 -11.44 6.66 -12.51
N SER A 264 -12.40 6.21 -11.71
CA SER A 264 -13.82 6.59 -11.87
C SER A 264 -14.34 7.43 -10.72
N PHE A 265 -14.94 8.58 -11.01
CA PHE A 265 -15.55 9.44 -10.01
C PHE A 265 -16.90 8.89 -9.53
N THR A 266 -17.13 8.91 -8.22
CA THR A 266 -18.34 8.34 -7.60
C THR A 266 -19.55 9.29 -7.55
N GLY A 267 -19.36 10.56 -7.91
CA GLY A 267 -20.40 11.58 -7.83
C GLY A 267 -20.47 12.35 -6.51
N HIS A 268 -19.63 12.04 -5.52
CA HIS A 268 -19.65 12.70 -4.20
C HIS A 268 -18.26 12.89 -3.58
N GLY A 269 -18.17 13.68 -2.50
CA GLY A 269 -16.93 13.91 -1.74
C GLY A 269 -16.48 12.72 -0.87
N ILE A 270 -15.25 12.77 -0.37
CA ILE A 270 -14.69 11.74 0.54
C ILE A 270 -15.37 11.76 1.90
N LEU A 271 -15.47 12.94 2.52
CA LEU A 271 -15.97 13.12 3.88
C LEU A 271 -17.43 12.69 4.10
N PRO A 272 -18.41 13.05 3.23
CA PRO A 272 -19.81 12.62 3.41
C PRO A 272 -20.04 11.13 3.23
N ALA A 273 -19.11 10.43 2.56
CA ALA A 273 -19.19 9.01 2.30
C ALA A 273 -18.22 8.19 3.17
N THR A 274 -17.66 8.78 4.22
CA THR A 274 -16.72 8.13 5.14
C THR A 274 -17.17 8.31 6.58
N HIS A 275 -17.48 7.19 7.24
CA HIS A 275 -17.84 7.17 8.64
C HIS A 275 -16.70 7.70 9.52
N ASN A 276 -17.01 8.56 10.48
CA ASN A 276 -16.03 9.27 11.30
C ASN A 276 -15.03 8.37 12.05
N GLY A 277 -15.44 7.15 12.38
CA GLY A 277 -14.63 6.10 13.02
C GLY A 277 -13.33 5.79 12.26
N VAL A 278 -13.31 5.95 10.93
CA VAL A 278 -12.08 5.78 10.13
C VAL A 278 -11.02 6.80 10.55
N PHE A 279 -11.40 8.04 10.83
CA PHE A 279 -10.46 9.10 11.23
C PHE A 279 -9.85 8.90 12.63
N LYS A 280 -10.39 7.96 13.43
CA LYS A 280 -9.74 7.51 14.67
C LYS A 280 -8.46 6.74 14.36
N TYR A 281 -8.42 5.97 13.28
CA TYR A 281 -7.23 5.25 12.82
C TYR A 281 -6.38 6.09 11.87
N PHE A 282 -7.02 6.89 11.02
CA PHE A 282 -6.37 7.75 10.03
C PHE A 282 -6.73 9.22 10.25
N PRO A 283 -6.15 9.89 11.26
CA PRO A 283 -6.33 11.33 11.42
C PRO A 283 -6.04 12.07 10.12
N SER A 284 -6.87 13.07 9.86
CA SER A 284 -6.91 13.79 8.59
C SER A 284 -7.24 15.26 8.87
N ASN A 285 -6.89 16.15 7.94
CA ASN A 285 -7.33 17.54 8.01
C ASN A 285 -8.76 17.61 7.44
N LEU A 286 -9.76 17.62 8.32
CA LEU A 286 -11.16 17.59 7.92
C LEU A 286 -11.59 18.80 7.08
N THR A 287 -10.96 19.96 7.29
CA THR A 287 -11.20 21.16 6.47
C THR A 287 -10.70 20.97 5.04
N LEU A 288 -9.50 20.40 4.87
CA LEU A 288 -8.93 20.19 3.53
C LEU A 288 -9.61 19.02 2.80
N ILE A 289 -9.81 17.88 3.47
CA ILE A 289 -10.49 16.72 2.88
C ILE A 289 -11.98 16.99 2.59
N GLY A 290 -12.56 17.98 3.26
CA GLY A 290 -13.93 18.44 3.05
C GLY A 290 -14.10 19.41 1.87
N THR A 291 -13.05 19.68 1.10
CA THR A 291 -13.14 20.57 -0.08
C THR A 291 -13.53 19.82 -1.36
N GLU A 292 -13.98 20.57 -2.37
CA GLU A 292 -14.30 20.05 -3.71
C GLU A 292 -13.10 19.38 -4.44
N LYS A 293 -11.87 19.63 -3.97
CA LYS A 293 -10.65 18.97 -4.46
C LYS A 293 -10.57 17.50 -4.04
N ASN A 294 -11.38 17.08 -3.06
CA ASN A 294 -11.40 15.74 -2.47
C ASN A 294 -12.68 14.99 -2.79
N LYS A 295 -12.89 14.81 -4.09
CA LYS A 295 -13.86 13.89 -4.68
C LYS A 295 -13.51 12.44 -4.31
N MET A 296 -14.52 11.62 -4.00
CA MET A 296 -14.32 10.18 -3.82
C MET A 296 -14.30 9.49 -5.17
N TYR A 297 -13.31 8.62 -5.39
CA TYR A 297 -13.21 7.78 -6.57
C TYR A 297 -13.46 6.31 -6.24
N GLU A 298 -13.89 5.55 -7.23
CA GLU A 298 -14.17 4.12 -7.08
C GLU A 298 -12.90 3.33 -6.78
N ALA A 299 -13.00 2.38 -5.85
CA ALA A 299 -11.92 1.42 -5.54
C ALA A 299 -11.99 0.14 -6.40
N GLY A 300 -12.89 0.11 -7.38
CA GLY A 300 -13.12 -1.04 -8.25
C GLY A 300 -12.23 -1.10 -9.48
N PHE A 301 -11.51 -0.02 -9.81
CA PHE A 301 -10.54 -0.03 -10.90
C PHE A 301 -9.31 0.79 -10.51
N VAL A 302 -8.16 0.12 -10.41
CA VAL A 302 -6.94 0.68 -9.83
C VAL A 302 -5.73 0.27 -10.65
N PHE A 303 -4.86 1.22 -10.97
CA PHE A 303 -3.48 0.93 -11.38
C PHE A 303 -2.54 1.19 -10.21
N ALA A 304 -1.73 0.22 -9.81
CA ALA A 304 -0.83 0.35 -8.67
C ALA A 304 0.56 -0.22 -8.95
N VAL A 305 1.58 0.47 -8.45
CA VAL A 305 2.98 0.04 -8.44
C VAL A 305 3.50 0.08 -7.00
N LYS A 306 4.19 -0.99 -6.58
CA LYS A 306 4.75 -1.19 -5.24
C LYS A 306 6.03 -0.34 -5.04
N THR A 307 5.91 0.97 -5.20
CA THR A 307 6.97 1.91 -4.82
C THR A 307 7.00 2.07 -3.29
N LYS A 308 8.10 2.59 -2.75
CA LYS A 308 8.22 2.88 -1.31
C LYS A 308 7.10 3.81 -0.83
N ASP A 309 6.81 4.85 -1.61
CA ASP A 309 5.71 5.79 -1.32
C ASP A 309 4.34 5.10 -1.27
N THR A 310 4.04 4.21 -2.21
CA THR A 310 2.78 3.45 -2.21
C THR A 310 2.70 2.56 -0.97
N VAL A 311 3.78 1.88 -0.62
CA VAL A 311 3.84 0.98 0.54
C VAL A 311 3.64 1.75 1.85
N ASP A 312 4.43 2.80 2.07
CA ASP A 312 4.49 3.49 3.35
C ASP A 312 3.27 4.37 3.62
N ASN A 313 2.67 4.96 2.57
CA ASN A 313 1.59 5.93 2.74
C ASN A 313 0.20 5.37 2.47
N VAL A 314 0.08 4.24 1.74
CA VAL A 314 -1.22 3.71 1.30
C VAL A 314 -1.37 2.24 1.64
N LEU A 315 -0.57 1.37 1.02
CA LEU A 315 -0.82 -0.07 0.99
C LEU A 315 -0.76 -0.72 2.39
N LYS A 316 0.23 -0.35 3.21
CA LYS A 316 0.38 -0.82 4.59
C LYS A 316 -0.87 -0.55 5.41
N TRP A 317 -1.32 0.70 5.37
CA TRP A 317 -2.47 1.16 6.15
C TRP A 317 -3.79 0.61 5.63
N TYR A 318 -3.91 0.45 4.31
CA TYR A 318 -5.09 -0.15 3.71
C TYR A 318 -5.23 -1.62 4.12
N LEU A 319 -4.12 -2.38 4.11
CA LEU A 319 -4.07 -3.75 4.61
C LEU A 319 -4.44 -3.80 6.11
N LEU A 320 -3.80 -2.99 6.95
CA LEU A 320 -4.08 -2.98 8.39
C LEU A 320 -5.54 -2.65 8.71
N CYS A 321 -6.13 -1.67 8.03
CA CYS A 321 -7.54 -1.34 8.20
C CYS A 321 -8.45 -2.51 7.82
N SER A 322 -8.16 -3.19 6.71
CA SER A 322 -8.96 -4.34 6.27
C SER A 322 -8.97 -5.49 7.29
N LEU A 323 -7.91 -5.61 8.09
CA LEU A 323 -7.74 -6.63 9.13
C LEU A 323 -8.28 -6.19 10.50
N GLU A 324 -8.68 -4.93 10.67
CA GLU A 324 -9.23 -4.38 11.92
C GLU A 324 -10.69 -3.99 11.69
N LYS A 325 -11.62 -4.77 12.24
CA LYS A 325 -13.07 -4.63 11.96
C LYS A 325 -13.57 -3.21 12.16
N ASP A 326 -13.21 -2.58 13.28
CA ASP A 326 -13.65 -1.24 13.63
C ASP A 326 -13.04 -0.14 12.74
N CYS A 327 -11.97 -0.45 12.00
CA CYS A 327 -11.40 0.47 11.01
C CYS A 327 -12.14 0.38 9.68
N ILE A 328 -12.24 -0.83 9.10
CA ILE A 328 -12.85 -1.03 7.77
C ILE A 328 -14.37 -0.94 7.77
N SER A 329 -15.00 -1.25 8.91
CA SER A 329 -16.44 -1.23 9.11
C SER A 329 -16.76 -0.73 10.52
N PRO A 330 -16.57 0.58 10.78
CA PRO A 330 -16.87 1.15 12.08
C PRO A 330 -18.29 0.81 12.56
N PRO A 331 -18.53 0.70 13.88
CA PRO A 331 -19.87 0.45 14.40
C PRO A 331 -20.91 1.43 13.84
N ASN A 332 -22.07 0.92 13.45
CA ASN A 332 -23.17 1.65 12.80
C ASN A 332 -22.91 2.13 11.36
N SER A 333 -21.78 1.75 10.76
CA SER A 333 -21.52 2.05 9.36
C SER A 333 -22.50 1.32 8.43
N ARG A 334 -22.94 1.98 7.36
CA ARG A 334 -23.83 1.43 6.34
C ARG A 334 -23.47 1.96 4.95
N LEU A 335 -23.67 1.11 3.94
CA LEU A 335 -23.38 1.45 2.54
C LEU A 335 -24.45 2.35 1.90
N ALA A 336 -25.72 2.11 2.27
CA ALA A 336 -26.90 2.75 1.71
C ALA A 336 -28.08 2.61 2.68
N PRO A 337 -29.14 3.44 2.58
CA PRO A 337 -29.28 4.61 1.71
C PRO A 337 -28.51 5.83 2.21
N CYS A 338 -27.62 6.41 1.41
CA CYS A 338 -26.86 7.61 1.78
C CYS A 338 -27.32 8.82 0.97
N ASN A 339 -27.67 9.91 1.65
CA ASN A 339 -28.10 11.12 0.98
C ASN A 339 -26.90 12.03 0.72
N PHE A 340 -26.41 12.00 -0.51
CA PHE A 340 -25.38 12.90 -1.02
C PHE A 340 -25.97 14.10 -1.77
N ASN A 341 -27.27 14.11 -2.02
CA ASN A 341 -27.93 15.25 -2.64
C ASN A 341 -27.87 16.42 -1.67
N ASN A 342 -27.31 17.54 -2.11
CA ASN A 342 -27.05 18.74 -1.30
C ASN A 342 -26.07 18.52 -0.13
N ALA A 343 -25.41 17.36 -0.03
CA ALA A 343 -24.33 17.19 0.93
C ALA A 343 -23.12 17.98 0.38
N GLY A 344 -22.76 19.06 1.06
CA GLY A 344 -21.47 19.70 0.87
C GLY A 344 -20.34 18.68 1.00
N TYR A 345 -19.22 18.95 0.33
CA TYR A 345 -18.02 18.09 0.41
C TYR A 345 -17.49 17.96 1.84
N ASP A 346 -17.89 18.86 2.74
CA ASP A 346 -17.44 19.04 4.13
C ASP A 346 -18.33 18.34 5.17
N LYS A 347 -19.47 17.75 4.78
CA LYS A 347 -20.37 17.09 5.72
C LYS A 347 -19.74 15.83 6.28
N ILE A 348 -19.46 15.81 7.59
CA ILE A 348 -18.98 14.61 8.30
C ILE A 348 -20.10 13.58 8.38
N SER A 349 -19.79 12.32 8.05
CA SER A 349 -20.71 11.20 8.23
C SER A 349 -20.46 10.42 9.53
N TYR A 350 -21.56 10.00 10.16
CA TYR A 350 -21.60 9.15 11.35
C TYR A 350 -22.25 7.79 11.07
N ASP A 351 -22.54 7.49 9.80
CA ASP A 351 -23.28 6.29 9.39
C ASP A 351 -22.88 5.85 7.97
N CYS A 352 -22.91 6.75 6.99
CA CYS A 352 -22.54 6.47 5.61
C CYS A 352 -21.06 6.13 5.45
N HIS A 353 -20.82 4.95 4.85
CA HIS A 353 -19.49 4.43 4.64
C HIS A 353 -19.43 3.56 3.41
N ARG A 354 -18.46 3.83 2.53
CA ARG A 354 -18.15 3.00 1.36
C ARG A 354 -17.06 1.97 1.65
N TYR A 355 -16.86 1.60 2.91
CA TYR A 355 -15.89 0.59 3.37
C TYR A 355 -14.47 0.79 2.80
N ASP A 356 -13.98 -0.18 2.03
CA ASP A 356 -12.66 -0.19 1.39
C ASP A 356 -12.40 1.06 0.55
N GLN A 357 -13.41 1.51 -0.19
CA GLN A 357 -13.35 2.72 -1.00
C GLN A 357 -13.17 3.98 -0.16
N SER A 358 -13.88 4.12 0.96
CA SER A 358 -13.67 5.25 1.88
C SER A 358 -12.23 5.25 2.41
N VAL A 359 -11.74 4.09 2.85
CA VAL A 359 -10.41 3.94 3.45
C VAL A 359 -9.31 4.34 2.46
N VAL A 360 -9.33 3.77 1.25
CA VAL A 360 -8.26 4.06 0.27
C VAL A 360 -8.27 5.52 -0.18
N ASN A 361 -9.45 6.14 -0.30
CA ASN A 361 -9.56 7.56 -0.64
C ASN A 361 -9.04 8.47 0.49
N VAL A 362 -9.31 8.16 1.76
CA VAL A 362 -8.73 8.91 2.89
C VAL A 362 -7.21 8.80 2.89
N LEU A 363 -6.66 7.60 2.72
CA LEU A 363 -5.21 7.37 2.70
C LEU A 363 -4.54 8.12 1.54
N LEU A 364 -5.12 8.03 0.33
CA LEU A 364 -4.61 8.74 -0.84
C LEU A 364 -4.73 10.26 -0.69
N SER A 365 -5.84 10.78 -0.16
CA SER A 365 -6.00 12.20 0.12
C SER A 365 -4.94 12.71 1.09
N ASN A 366 -4.75 12.02 2.23
CA ASN A 366 -3.73 12.38 3.22
C ASN A 366 -2.30 12.33 2.62
N ALA A 367 -1.99 11.31 1.81
CA ALA A 367 -0.67 11.12 1.21
C ALA A 367 -0.36 12.14 0.09
N ASN A 368 -1.38 12.76 -0.51
CA ASN A 368 -1.27 13.54 -1.72
C ASN A 368 -1.87 14.96 -1.60
N ASN A 369 -1.69 15.57 -0.43
CA ASN A 369 -2.01 16.99 -0.15
C ASN A 369 -3.48 17.35 -0.29
N PHE A 370 -4.39 16.42 -0.02
CA PHE A 370 -5.82 16.67 -0.10
C PHE A 370 -6.22 17.18 -1.49
N ASP A 371 -5.67 16.58 -2.54
CA ASP A 371 -5.99 16.93 -3.92
C ASP A 371 -6.07 15.65 -4.76
N THR A 372 -7.28 15.33 -5.21
CA THR A 372 -7.55 14.15 -6.05
C THR A 372 -6.76 14.15 -7.34
N SER A 373 -6.43 15.31 -7.90
CA SER A 373 -5.63 15.40 -9.12
C SER A 373 -4.26 14.74 -8.97
N ASN A 374 -3.77 14.51 -7.75
CA ASN A 374 -2.50 13.83 -7.51
C ASN A 374 -2.61 12.29 -7.48
N TYR A 375 -3.79 11.69 -7.50
CA TYR A 375 -3.93 10.22 -7.40
C TYR A 375 -5.04 9.63 -8.27
N ILE A 376 -5.46 10.37 -9.29
CA ILE A 376 -6.37 9.89 -10.32
C ILE A 376 -5.71 9.99 -11.69
N SER A 377 -6.12 9.16 -12.66
CA SER A 377 -5.62 9.28 -14.03
C SER A 377 -6.08 10.56 -14.72
N GLN A 378 -7.31 11.02 -14.48
CA GLN A 378 -8.03 12.01 -15.31
C GLN A 378 -8.22 11.57 -16.77
N LEU A 379 -8.01 10.29 -17.05
CA LEU A 379 -8.20 9.66 -18.34
C LEU A 379 -9.37 8.69 -18.21
N GLU A 380 -10.40 8.84 -19.04
CA GLU A 380 -11.65 8.09 -18.95
C GLU A 380 -11.97 7.29 -20.22
N ASN A 381 -11.26 7.53 -21.32
CA ASN A 381 -11.52 6.92 -22.63
C ASN A 381 -11.04 5.46 -22.77
N PHE A 382 -10.27 4.93 -21.82
CA PHE A 382 -9.67 3.60 -21.92
C PHE A 382 -10.44 2.50 -21.17
N PHE A 383 -11.51 2.86 -20.44
CA PHE A 383 -12.33 1.90 -19.71
C PHE A 383 -13.81 2.30 -19.68
N GLU A 384 -14.67 1.37 -19.30
CA GLU A 384 -16.06 1.64 -18.90
C GLU A 384 -16.42 0.76 -17.70
N ILE A 385 -17.34 1.25 -16.87
CA ILE A 385 -17.92 0.49 -15.76
C ILE A 385 -19.37 0.21 -16.10
N LYS A 386 -19.70 -1.07 -16.33
CA LYS A 386 -21.05 -1.50 -16.68
C LYS A 386 -21.51 -2.59 -15.72
N ARG A 387 -22.38 -2.19 -14.79
CA ARG A 387 -22.90 -3.06 -13.73
C ARG A 387 -24.11 -3.85 -14.21
N ARG A 388 -24.30 -5.04 -13.64
CA ARG A 388 -25.43 -5.95 -13.87
C ARG A 388 -25.57 -6.37 -15.34
N GLU A 389 -24.47 -6.48 -16.08
CA GLU A 389 -24.52 -7.10 -17.40
C GLU A 389 -24.84 -8.58 -17.26
N ASN A 390 -25.80 -9.04 -18.06
CA ASN A 390 -26.12 -10.44 -18.21
C ASN A 390 -25.47 -10.94 -19.51
N ARG A 391 -24.44 -11.75 -19.38
CA ARG A 391 -23.68 -12.34 -20.49
C ARG A 391 -23.78 -13.85 -20.44
N LYS A 392 -23.54 -14.49 -21.58
CA LYS A 392 -23.42 -15.95 -21.65
C LYS A 392 -21.94 -16.30 -21.75
N TRP A 393 -21.55 -17.41 -21.14
CA TRP A 393 -20.22 -17.97 -21.32
C TRP A 393 -19.95 -18.22 -22.81
N GLY A 394 -18.79 -17.77 -23.29
CA GLY A 394 -18.32 -17.96 -24.66
C GLY A 394 -17.03 -18.77 -24.70
N GLU A 395 -16.92 -19.66 -25.70
CA GLU A 395 -15.71 -20.47 -25.91
C GLU A 395 -14.51 -19.63 -26.40
N ASP A 396 -14.77 -18.45 -26.95
CA ASP A 396 -13.78 -17.44 -27.37
C ASP A 396 -12.99 -16.83 -26.19
N LEU A 397 -13.43 -17.05 -24.95
CA LEU A 397 -12.68 -16.73 -23.74
C LEU A 397 -11.48 -17.67 -23.51
N LYS A 398 -11.49 -18.87 -24.09
CA LYS A 398 -10.38 -19.81 -24.04
C LYS A 398 -9.27 -19.36 -25.00
N CYS A 399 -8.04 -19.85 -24.80
CA CYS A 399 -6.99 -19.59 -25.77
C CYS A 399 -7.33 -20.32 -27.08
N SER A 400 -7.08 -19.68 -28.23
CA SER A 400 -7.14 -20.36 -29.53
C SER A 400 -6.10 -21.48 -29.55
N ALA A 401 -6.43 -22.64 -30.15
CA ALA A 401 -5.53 -23.79 -30.25
C ALA A 401 -4.31 -23.54 -31.16
N ASP A 402 -4.31 -22.47 -31.96
CA ASP A 402 -3.19 -22.07 -32.81
C ASP A 402 -2.37 -20.94 -32.17
N ASN A 403 -1.28 -21.35 -31.51
CA ASN A 403 -0.01 -20.62 -31.38
C ASN A 403 1.06 -21.41 -30.59
N SER A 404 0.84 -22.70 -30.28
CA SER A 404 1.85 -23.58 -29.66
C SER A 404 2.81 -24.25 -30.65
N SER A 405 2.86 -23.81 -31.91
CA SER A 405 3.78 -24.35 -32.91
C SER A 405 4.09 -23.34 -33.99
N GLN A 406 5.01 -22.40 -33.70
CA GLN A 406 5.92 -21.79 -34.68
C GLN A 406 6.87 -20.80 -34.00
N ILE A 407 7.75 -21.29 -33.12
CA ILE A 407 9.09 -20.71 -32.98
C ILE A 407 10.06 -21.88 -32.91
N ILE A 408 10.38 -22.41 -34.09
CA ILE A 408 11.64 -23.10 -34.36
C ILE A 408 12.37 -22.16 -35.31
N TYR A 409 13.34 -21.42 -34.77
CA TYR A 409 14.75 -21.33 -35.18
C TYR A 409 15.44 -20.22 -34.40
#